data_AF-A0A328TV28-F1
#
_entry.id   AF-A0A328TV28-F1
#
_cell.length_a   1.000
_cell.length_b   1.000
_cell.length_c   1.000
_cell.angle_alpha   90.00
_cell.angle_beta   90.00
_cell.angle_gamma   90.00
#
_symmetry.space_group_name_H-M   'P 1'
#
loop_
_entity.id
_entity.type
_entity.pdbx_description
1 polymer ?
#
loop_
_entity_poly.entity_id
_entity_poly.type
_entity_poly.pdbx_seq_one_letter_code
_entity_poly.pdbx_strand_id
1 'polypeptide(L)'
;MPQFAYFSPYLNWQQDFPTGKIHAFEDQESVQLDCLTISDNEIKLLRSKREQINLECPICNSRMYYNQGYRKIRPDGSAVIGSKSSYFYHKNDEACHDSESLAHALTKKYLFTKLHEAGYVVREEHRHTINGKKVRADVAAFVGNGERSMLRLVVEVQASNIYPATVAKRVNVYRSEDVPTAWVLLLDDFFESYAGTFHDVIDLEKNTTVRVPIAAGEENPFVVTGKDSRAFMLIMNEYGYVLGLNHQGNVFLIRRDPVNEDKRMAAFMQGHNWTPQDELYKITRIADKDIVPTLELTPLIELEEEITMKGHQGNFFGGDEGQHNFTDGGEHGVDIDHTVIDFEKGKLEGADAYLALNPILLIQETWNAQRQARLNFIRQREEAEEKELAEQELRRIELERIAEEQRTRLEEEQRHAEQERIRQEEEREAEALNENIRQQAEKERTLEAERMARRDEFHPGRKLYITYQQEREIEKLLLLYGYEPVNSMDLLSLMQDEAEHLKSYLKGKVQVSPLIRLNRNEDTIWSAYRKLERLDRQQLERNLFPGGLPPWFATKKFKLEQQEYIEQKKLLKVNRHNSDNHKPKEPPPIPNEEQMKFDF
;
A
#
# COMPACT_ATOMS: atom_id res chain seq x y z
N MET A 1 -33.18 14.48 29.08
CA MET A 1 -34.64 14.67 29.25
C MET A 1 -35.11 15.48 28.05
N PRO A 2 -36.27 15.15 27.45
CA PRO A 2 -36.72 15.79 26.21
C PRO A 2 -36.79 17.31 26.33
N GLN A 3 -36.14 18.00 25.40
CA GLN A 3 -36.22 19.46 25.29
C GLN A 3 -37.51 19.92 24.61
N PHE A 4 -38.03 19.13 23.67
CA PHE A 4 -39.16 19.50 22.83
C PHE A 4 -40.41 18.67 23.11
N ALA A 5 -41.58 19.27 22.90
CA ALA A 5 -42.89 18.62 22.88
C ALA A 5 -43.79 19.28 21.82
N TYR A 6 -44.78 18.56 21.31
CA TYR A 6 -45.58 18.99 20.15
C TYR A 6 -47.07 18.94 20.46
N PHE A 7 -47.89 19.77 19.82
CA PHE A 7 -49.36 19.68 19.90
C PHE A 7 -50.00 20.09 18.58
N SER A 8 -51.21 19.61 18.29
CA SER A 8 -51.93 20.02 17.07
C SER A 8 -52.36 21.51 17.14
N PRO A 9 -52.12 22.31 16.09
CA PRO A 9 -52.50 23.71 16.08
C PRO A 9 -54.02 23.86 16.16
N TYR A 10 -54.43 24.94 16.83
CA TYR A 10 -55.83 25.34 16.94
C TYR A 10 -55.96 26.82 16.63
N LEU A 11 -57.19 27.30 16.42
CA LEU A 11 -57.43 28.70 16.09
C LEU A 11 -56.80 29.65 17.13
N ASN A 12 -55.93 30.56 16.68
CA ASN A 12 -55.16 31.52 17.50
C ASN A 12 -54.03 30.91 18.37
N TRP A 13 -53.56 29.69 18.08
CA TRP A 13 -52.43 29.10 18.81
C TRP A 13 -51.19 30.01 18.81
N GLN A 14 -50.94 30.80 17.76
CA GLN A 14 -49.78 31.72 17.66
C GLN A 14 -49.82 32.85 18.70
N GLN A 15 -51.02 33.29 19.09
CA GLN A 15 -51.17 34.31 20.14
C GLN A 15 -51.00 33.69 21.53
N ASP A 16 -51.49 32.47 21.69
CA ASP A 16 -51.44 31.68 22.92
C ASP A 16 -50.00 31.15 23.20
N PHE A 17 -49.27 30.81 22.14
CA PHE A 17 -47.91 30.24 22.14
C PHE A 17 -46.98 30.97 21.15
N PRO A 18 -46.59 32.22 21.44
CA PRO A 18 -45.71 32.99 20.56
C PRO A 18 -44.29 32.41 20.46
N THR A 19 -43.86 31.57 21.40
CA THR A 19 -42.57 30.86 21.32
C THR A 19 -42.66 29.55 20.55
N GLY A 20 -43.88 29.11 20.24
CA GLY A 20 -44.13 27.89 19.48
C GLY A 20 -43.73 28.03 18.03
N LYS A 21 -43.10 26.99 17.49
CA LYS A 21 -42.74 26.91 16.06
C LYS A 21 -43.67 25.91 15.39
N ILE A 22 -44.28 26.29 14.27
CA ILE A 22 -45.10 25.35 13.49
C ILE A 22 -44.19 24.41 12.69
N HIS A 23 -44.59 23.14 12.63
CA HIS A 23 -43.96 22.06 11.88
C HIS A 23 -45.07 21.24 11.21
N ALA A 24 -45.04 21.08 9.89
CA ALA A 24 -46.07 20.35 9.15
C ALA A 24 -45.60 18.94 8.76
N PHE A 25 -46.32 17.89 9.19
CA PHE A 25 -46.04 16.48 8.90
C PHE A 25 -47.20 15.85 8.13
N GLU A 26 -46.96 15.37 6.90
CA GLU A 26 -48.00 14.84 6.01
C GLU A 26 -49.19 15.81 5.90
N ASP A 27 -50.41 15.35 6.20
CA ASP A 27 -51.66 16.14 6.29
C ASP A 27 -51.89 16.75 7.69
N GLN A 28 -50.90 16.71 8.59
CA GLN A 28 -51.01 17.13 9.99
C GLN A 28 -50.00 18.21 10.35
N GLU A 29 -50.50 19.40 10.67
CA GLU A 29 -49.68 20.45 11.30
C GLU A 29 -49.49 20.17 12.79
N SER A 30 -48.32 20.53 13.33
CA SER A 30 -47.99 20.45 14.75
C SER A 30 -47.23 21.70 15.19
N VAL A 31 -47.34 22.05 16.46
CA VAL A 31 -46.64 23.18 17.07
C VAL A 31 -45.63 22.64 18.06
N GLN A 32 -44.35 22.88 17.79
CA GLN A 32 -43.22 22.55 18.67
C GLN A 32 -43.08 23.60 19.77
N LEU A 33 -42.92 23.14 21.00
CA LEU A 33 -42.51 23.94 22.15
C LEU A 33 -41.12 23.49 22.61
N ASP A 34 -40.28 24.45 22.95
CA ASP A 34 -38.95 24.23 23.54
C ASP A 34 -39.00 24.59 25.03
N CYS A 35 -38.61 23.65 25.90
CA CYS A 35 -38.63 23.83 27.34
C CYS A 35 -37.65 24.92 27.84
N LEU A 36 -36.70 25.35 27.00
CA LEU A 36 -35.74 26.41 27.30
C LEU A 36 -36.26 27.80 26.93
N THR A 37 -37.14 27.92 25.94
CA THR A 37 -37.66 29.21 25.46
C THR A 37 -39.10 29.49 25.88
N ILE A 38 -39.87 28.48 26.28
CA ILE A 38 -41.27 28.63 26.68
C ILE A 38 -41.43 29.61 27.86
N SER A 39 -42.37 30.55 27.74
CA SER A 39 -42.63 31.58 28.75
C SER A 39 -43.50 31.08 29.90
N ASP A 40 -43.44 31.79 31.04
CA ASP A 40 -44.31 31.50 32.20
C ASP A 40 -45.81 31.62 31.88
N ASN A 41 -46.18 32.48 30.93
CA ASN A 41 -47.58 32.63 30.49
C ASN A 41 -48.03 31.42 29.68
N GLU A 42 -47.21 30.94 28.75
CA GLU A 42 -47.46 29.73 27.98
C GLU A 42 -47.53 28.50 28.90
N ILE A 43 -46.66 28.40 29.91
CA ILE A 43 -46.70 27.32 30.91
C ILE A 43 -48.01 27.35 31.71
N LYS A 44 -48.47 28.53 32.14
CA LYS A 44 -49.77 28.66 32.81
C LYS A 44 -50.91 28.23 31.89
N LEU A 45 -50.82 28.56 30.61
CA LEU A 45 -51.81 28.19 29.61
C LEU A 45 -51.84 26.67 29.37
N LEU A 46 -50.69 26.01 29.25
CA LEU A 46 -50.58 24.55 29.16
C LEU A 46 -51.25 23.85 30.36
N ARG A 47 -51.09 24.42 31.56
CA ARG A 47 -51.68 23.88 32.79
C ARG A 47 -53.19 24.12 32.84
N SER A 48 -53.68 25.28 32.40
CA SER A 48 -55.10 25.63 32.46
C SER A 48 -55.92 25.00 31.34
N LYS A 49 -55.37 24.88 30.13
CA LYS A 49 -56.00 24.29 28.94
C LYS A 49 -55.56 22.85 28.67
N ARG A 50 -55.21 22.08 29.72
CA ARG A 50 -54.69 20.70 29.59
C ARG A 50 -55.60 19.75 28.79
N GLU A 51 -56.91 20.02 28.73
CA GLU A 51 -57.88 19.16 28.03
C GLU A 51 -58.02 19.53 26.55
N GLN A 52 -57.62 20.75 26.17
CA GLN A 52 -57.61 21.23 24.79
C GLN A 52 -56.24 21.08 24.13
N ILE A 53 -55.17 21.18 24.92
CA ILE A 53 -53.79 21.12 24.43
C ILE A 53 -53.17 19.83 24.92
N ASN A 54 -53.11 18.84 24.02
CA ASN A 54 -52.40 17.61 24.28
C ASN A 54 -50.97 17.75 23.78
N LEU A 55 -50.01 17.87 24.72
CA LEU A 55 -48.61 17.76 24.38
C LEU A 55 -48.28 16.29 24.13
N GLU A 56 -47.77 15.98 22.97
CA GLU A 56 -47.45 14.64 22.50
C GLU A 56 -45.97 14.53 22.18
N CYS A 57 -45.43 13.33 22.45
CA CYS A 57 -44.11 12.94 22.00
C CYS A 57 -44.20 12.52 20.53
N PRO A 58 -43.33 13.01 19.62
CA PRO A 58 -43.41 12.69 18.21
C PRO A 58 -42.99 11.23 17.90
N ILE A 59 -42.34 10.57 18.87
CA ILE A 59 -41.84 9.20 18.73
C ILE A 59 -42.98 8.23 19.05
N CYS A 60 -43.42 8.21 20.31
CA CYS A 60 -44.37 7.22 20.82
C CYS A 60 -45.84 7.71 20.81
N ASN A 61 -46.09 8.97 20.43
CA ASN A 61 -47.41 9.62 20.50
C ASN A 61 -48.01 9.65 21.92
N SER A 62 -47.22 9.33 22.95
CA SER A 62 -47.64 9.42 24.35
C SER A 62 -47.70 10.88 24.80
N ARG A 63 -48.58 11.14 25.76
CA ARG A 63 -48.74 12.46 26.36
C ARG A 63 -47.52 12.87 27.18
N MET A 64 -47.04 14.09 26.94
CA MET A 64 -45.93 14.73 27.64
C MET A 64 -46.40 15.80 28.62
N TYR A 65 -45.56 16.09 29.60
CA TYR A 65 -45.79 17.10 30.62
C TYR A 65 -44.57 17.99 30.78
N TYR A 66 -44.79 19.27 31.04
CA TYR A 66 -43.71 20.22 31.31
C TYR A 66 -43.29 20.17 32.79
N ASN A 67 -41.99 20.07 33.04
CA ASN A 67 -41.36 20.26 34.34
C ASN A 67 -40.49 21.52 34.29
N GLN A 68 -40.74 22.45 35.22
CA GLN A 68 -39.99 23.71 35.32
C GLN A 68 -38.58 23.53 35.91
N GLY A 69 -38.23 22.30 36.32
CA GLY A 69 -36.99 22.05 37.05
C GLY A 69 -37.02 22.68 38.44
N TYR A 70 -35.86 22.73 39.10
CA TYR A 70 -35.72 23.37 40.41
C TYR A 70 -34.74 24.54 40.25
N ARG A 71 -35.20 25.77 40.45
CA ARG A 71 -34.31 26.95 40.55
C ARG A 71 -34.18 27.34 42.01
N LYS A 72 -32.97 27.30 42.57
CA LYS A 72 -32.72 27.69 43.95
C LYS A 72 -32.46 29.20 43.97
N ILE A 73 -33.42 29.99 44.42
CA ILE A 73 -33.25 31.44 44.52
C ILE A 73 -32.43 31.74 45.78
N ARG A 74 -31.33 32.50 45.64
CA ARG A 74 -30.54 32.97 46.78
C ARG A 74 -31.31 34.06 47.55
N PRO A 75 -30.96 34.31 48.82
CA PRO A 75 -31.57 35.38 49.62
C PRO A 75 -31.42 36.79 49.03
N ASP A 76 -30.48 36.99 48.11
CA ASP A 76 -30.24 38.24 47.38
C ASP A 76 -31.11 38.40 46.12
N GLY A 77 -32.01 37.44 45.85
CA GLY A 77 -32.87 37.43 44.66
C GLY A 77 -32.20 36.89 43.39
N SER A 78 -30.92 36.51 43.43
CA SER A 78 -30.24 35.89 42.29
C SER A 78 -30.57 34.40 42.18
N ALA A 79 -30.82 33.91 40.97
CA ALA A 79 -31.06 32.48 40.74
C ALA A 79 -29.72 31.71 40.78
N VAL A 80 -29.62 30.70 41.64
CA VAL A 80 -28.61 29.65 41.49
C VAL A 80 -29.20 28.59 40.58
N ILE A 81 -28.43 28.21 39.57
CA ILE A 81 -28.67 27.05 38.71
C ILE A 81 -28.91 25.86 39.65
N GLY A 82 -30.17 25.48 39.82
CA GLY A 82 -30.48 24.25 40.53
C GLY A 82 -30.21 23.07 39.60
N SER A 83 -29.93 21.91 40.17
CA SER A 83 -29.33 20.76 39.47
C SER A 83 -30.21 20.09 38.40
N LYS A 84 -31.35 20.68 38.02
CA LYS A 84 -32.24 20.18 36.96
C LYS A 84 -32.84 21.37 36.21
N SER A 85 -32.42 21.54 34.95
CA SER A 85 -33.02 22.44 33.95
C SER A 85 -34.51 22.11 33.72
N SER A 86 -35.23 22.99 33.01
CA SER A 86 -36.60 22.69 32.54
C SER A 86 -36.57 21.56 31.51
N TYR A 87 -37.59 20.72 31.48
CA TYR A 87 -37.70 19.62 30.50
C TYR A 87 -39.15 19.14 30.33
N PHE A 88 -39.44 18.48 29.22
CA PHE A 88 -40.65 17.70 29.06
C PHE A 88 -40.42 16.24 29.50
N TYR A 89 -41.46 15.57 29.99
CA TYR A 89 -41.37 14.19 30.46
C TYR A 89 -42.67 13.41 30.27
N HIS A 90 -42.54 12.09 30.15
CA HIS A 90 -43.65 11.15 30.25
C HIS A 90 -43.97 10.84 31.72
N LYS A 91 -45.24 10.80 32.08
CA LYS A 91 -45.65 10.50 33.46
C LYS A 91 -45.48 9.01 33.82
N ASN A 92 -45.68 8.11 32.85
CA ASN A 92 -45.73 6.65 33.06
C ASN A 92 -45.01 5.84 31.96
N ASP A 93 -44.23 6.48 31.09
CA ASP A 93 -43.56 5.82 29.97
C ASP A 93 -42.04 5.99 30.12
N GLU A 94 -41.40 4.99 30.72
CA GLU A 94 -39.94 4.93 30.89
C GLU A 94 -39.21 4.51 29.60
N ALA A 95 -39.94 4.07 28.57
CA ALA A 95 -39.36 3.55 27.35
C ALA A 95 -39.05 4.65 26.32
N CYS A 96 -39.67 5.83 26.45
CA CYS A 96 -39.52 6.91 25.48
C CYS A 96 -38.83 8.15 26.07
N HIS A 97 -37.57 8.39 25.70
CA HIS A 97 -36.78 9.54 26.17
C HIS A 97 -35.84 10.07 25.07
N ASP A 98 -35.47 11.36 25.19
CA ASP A 98 -34.42 12.14 24.50
C ASP A 98 -34.29 12.06 22.96
N SER A 99 -34.78 13.10 22.27
CA SER A 99 -34.50 13.39 20.86
C SER A 99 -33.87 14.77 20.68
N GLU A 100 -32.78 14.87 19.90
CA GLU A 100 -32.13 16.15 19.54
C GLU A 100 -33.07 17.07 18.75
N SER A 101 -33.92 16.52 17.88
CA SER A 101 -34.86 17.25 17.02
C SER A 101 -36.06 16.37 16.65
N LEU A 102 -37.07 16.95 15.98
CA LEU A 102 -38.18 16.20 15.39
C LEU A 102 -37.66 15.21 14.32
N ALA A 103 -36.78 15.66 13.42
CA ALA A 103 -36.13 14.84 12.40
C ALA A 103 -35.39 13.63 13.00
N HIS A 104 -34.66 13.84 14.10
CA HIS A 104 -33.98 12.79 14.85
C HIS A 104 -34.97 11.77 15.43
N ALA A 105 -36.03 12.24 16.10
CA ALA A 105 -37.10 11.41 16.63
C ALA A 105 -37.79 10.56 15.56
N LEU A 106 -38.16 11.17 14.44
CA LEU A 106 -38.83 10.52 13.32
C LEU A 106 -37.93 9.47 12.66
N THR A 107 -36.64 9.74 12.55
CA THR A 107 -35.66 8.79 11.99
C THR A 107 -35.46 7.58 12.89
N LYS A 108 -35.40 7.77 14.21
CA LYS A 108 -35.43 6.64 15.15
C LYS A 108 -36.67 5.79 14.87
N LYS A 109 -37.87 6.38 14.93
CA LYS A 109 -39.15 5.67 14.71
C LYS A 109 -39.19 4.92 13.37
N TYR A 110 -38.66 5.52 12.30
CA TYR A 110 -38.54 4.85 11.02
C TYR A 110 -37.65 3.60 11.09
N LEU A 111 -36.47 3.70 11.71
CA LEU A 111 -35.57 2.56 11.93
C LEU A 111 -36.20 1.49 12.84
N PHE A 112 -36.99 1.89 13.85
CA PHE A 112 -37.79 0.97 14.68
C PHE A 112 -38.68 0.09 13.82
N THR A 113 -39.48 0.71 12.98
CA THR A 113 -40.41 0.02 12.09
C THR A 113 -39.65 -0.93 11.17
N LYS A 114 -38.56 -0.47 10.53
CA LYS A 114 -37.77 -1.30 9.59
C LYS A 114 -37.14 -2.52 10.26
N LEU A 115 -36.52 -2.34 11.43
CA LEU A 115 -35.92 -3.45 12.17
C LEU A 115 -36.98 -4.41 12.71
N HIS A 116 -38.13 -3.90 13.16
CA HIS A 116 -39.24 -4.74 13.60
C HIS A 116 -39.83 -5.56 12.44
N GLU A 117 -40.01 -4.96 11.26
CA GLU A 117 -40.43 -5.66 10.03
C GLU A 117 -39.44 -6.77 9.65
N ALA A 118 -38.15 -6.58 9.87
CA ALA A 118 -37.12 -7.59 9.68
C ALA A 118 -37.07 -8.67 10.77
N GLY A 119 -37.93 -8.59 11.79
CA GLY A 119 -38.08 -9.61 12.83
C GLY A 119 -37.26 -9.36 14.11
N TYR A 120 -36.68 -8.18 14.27
CA TYR A 120 -35.99 -7.80 15.50
C TYR A 120 -36.96 -7.33 16.58
N VAL A 121 -36.61 -7.60 17.83
CA VAL A 121 -37.20 -6.90 18.98
C VAL A 121 -36.41 -5.63 19.17
N VAL A 122 -37.01 -4.48 18.85
CA VAL A 122 -36.32 -3.18 18.89
C VAL A 122 -36.68 -2.44 20.18
N ARG A 123 -35.71 -1.77 20.80
CA ARG A 123 -35.93 -0.92 21.98
C ARG A 123 -35.32 0.47 21.76
N GLU A 124 -36.11 1.52 22.02
CA GLU A 124 -35.75 2.94 21.82
C GLU A 124 -34.45 3.28 22.49
N GLU A 125 -34.37 3.06 23.79
CA GLU A 125 -33.18 3.40 24.55
C GLU A 125 -33.03 2.40 25.69
N HIS A 126 -32.01 1.53 25.62
CA HIS A 126 -31.63 0.73 26.77
C HIS A 126 -30.41 1.37 27.44
N ARG A 127 -30.47 1.57 28.76
CA ARG A 127 -29.30 2.01 29.54
C ARG A 127 -28.36 0.82 29.67
N HIS A 128 -27.42 0.69 28.74
CA HIS A 128 -26.40 -0.32 28.80
C HIS A 128 -25.40 0.08 29.87
N THR A 129 -25.21 -0.77 30.88
CA THR A 129 -24.13 -0.60 31.85
C THR A 129 -23.04 -1.56 31.46
N ILE A 130 -22.07 -1.08 30.68
CA ILE A 130 -21.00 -1.89 30.13
C ILE A 130 -19.72 -1.50 30.86
N ASN A 131 -19.12 -2.45 31.59
CA ASN A 131 -17.93 -2.21 32.41
C ASN A 131 -18.05 -0.99 33.36
N GLY A 132 -19.24 -0.78 33.94
CA GLY A 132 -19.53 0.34 34.84
C GLY A 132 -19.77 1.69 34.14
N LYS A 133 -19.62 1.78 32.82
CA LYS A 133 -19.96 2.95 32.02
C LYS A 133 -21.40 2.81 31.49
N LYS A 134 -22.25 3.80 31.79
CA LYS A 134 -23.60 3.87 31.22
C LYS A 134 -23.53 4.52 29.84
N VAL A 135 -23.85 3.76 28.80
CA VAL A 135 -24.00 4.26 27.43
C VAL A 135 -25.41 3.94 26.95
N ARG A 136 -25.93 4.80 26.09
CA ARG A 136 -27.29 4.78 25.58
C ARG A 136 -27.22 4.79 24.07
N ALA A 137 -27.86 3.80 23.46
CA ALA A 137 -28.06 3.69 22.02
C ALA A 137 -29.32 4.47 21.63
N ASP A 138 -29.34 5.01 20.41
CA ASP A 138 -30.55 5.58 19.81
C ASP A 138 -31.53 4.52 19.30
N VAL A 139 -31.03 3.39 18.83
CA VAL A 139 -31.82 2.22 18.45
C VAL A 139 -31.04 0.96 18.83
N ALA A 140 -31.64 0.08 19.62
CA ALA A 140 -31.06 -1.22 19.99
C ALA A 140 -31.90 -2.38 19.43
N ALA A 141 -31.30 -3.21 18.58
CA ALA A 141 -31.96 -4.34 17.94
C ALA A 141 -31.56 -5.68 18.59
N PHE A 142 -32.56 -6.42 19.08
CA PHE A 142 -32.37 -7.68 19.76
C PHE A 142 -32.92 -8.85 18.93
N VAL A 143 -32.26 -9.99 19.05
CA VAL A 143 -32.73 -11.28 18.51
C VAL A 143 -33.19 -12.16 19.66
N GLY A 144 -34.31 -12.86 19.47
CA GLY A 144 -34.89 -13.77 20.47
C GLY A 144 -35.93 -13.12 21.38
N ASN A 145 -36.67 -13.95 22.11
CA ASN A 145 -37.83 -13.53 22.90
C ASN A 145 -37.56 -13.60 24.42
N GLY A 146 -38.09 -12.61 25.16
CA GLY A 146 -38.10 -12.61 26.63
C GLY A 146 -36.70 -12.48 27.25
N GLU A 147 -36.41 -13.27 28.27
CA GLU A 147 -35.14 -13.25 29.03
C GLU A 147 -33.92 -13.73 28.24
N ARG A 148 -34.11 -14.30 27.04
CA ARG A 148 -33.04 -14.76 26.14
C ARG A 148 -32.76 -13.77 25.00
N SER A 149 -33.27 -12.54 25.06
CA SER A 149 -32.99 -11.52 24.05
C SER A 149 -31.51 -11.15 24.04
N MET A 150 -30.83 -11.33 22.91
CA MET A 150 -29.43 -10.96 22.71
C MET A 150 -29.36 -9.70 21.87
N LEU A 151 -28.59 -8.70 22.32
CA LEU A 151 -28.34 -7.49 21.55
C LEU A 151 -27.49 -7.85 20.33
N ARG A 152 -27.97 -7.50 19.14
CA ARG A 152 -27.33 -7.90 17.87
C ARG A 152 -26.68 -6.74 17.14
N LEU A 153 -27.27 -5.55 17.27
CA LEU A 153 -26.85 -4.33 16.58
C LEU A 153 -27.32 -3.12 17.39
N VAL A 154 -26.48 -2.10 17.44
CA VAL A 154 -26.86 -0.75 17.84
C VAL A 154 -26.80 0.17 16.63
N VAL A 155 -27.77 1.07 16.49
CA VAL A 155 -27.75 2.15 15.51
C VAL A 155 -27.75 3.47 16.24
N GLU A 156 -26.80 4.34 15.90
CA GLU A 156 -26.68 5.71 16.39
C GLU A 156 -27.17 6.65 15.28
N VAL A 157 -28.10 7.56 15.60
CA VAL A 157 -28.65 8.53 14.66
C VAL A 157 -28.05 9.88 15.00
N GLN A 158 -27.38 10.53 14.05
CA GLN A 158 -26.67 11.77 14.32
C GLN A 158 -27.22 12.92 13.47
N ALA A 159 -27.77 13.93 14.16
CA ALA A 159 -28.26 15.16 13.54
C ALA A 159 -27.26 16.32 13.63
N SER A 160 -26.28 16.24 14.52
CA SER A 160 -25.34 17.31 14.82
C SER A 160 -23.89 16.83 14.81
N ASN A 161 -22.91 17.71 14.62
CA ASN A 161 -21.51 17.29 14.60
C ASN A 161 -21.09 16.76 15.99
N ILE A 162 -20.64 15.50 16.04
CA ILE A 162 -20.21 14.82 17.26
C ILE A 162 -18.68 14.86 17.38
N TYR A 163 -18.14 14.88 18.60
CA TYR A 163 -16.69 14.78 18.78
C TYR A 163 -16.19 13.36 18.46
N PRO A 164 -15.05 13.20 17.75
CA PRO A 164 -14.44 11.90 17.46
C PRO A 164 -14.24 11.02 18.71
N ALA A 165 -13.85 11.61 19.84
CA ALA A 165 -13.69 10.90 21.11
C ALA A 165 -15.01 10.29 21.62
N THR A 166 -16.16 10.94 21.37
CA THR A 166 -17.47 10.40 21.73
C THR A 166 -17.85 9.23 20.83
N VAL A 167 -17.55 9.32 19.53
CA VAL A 167 -17.72 8.21 18.57
C VAL A 167 -16.91 7.00 19.01
N ALA A 168 -15.60 7.18 19.24
CA ALA A 168 -14.69 6.12 19.69
C ALA A 168 -15.18 5.45 20.97
N LYS A 169 -15.56 6.26 21.98
CA LYS A 169 -16.08 5.75 23.25
C LYS A 169 -17.37 4.94 23.09
N ARG A 170 -18.32 5.38 22.24
CA ARG A 170 -19.57 4.64 22.01
C ARG A 170 -19.27 3.30 21.32
N VAL A 171 -18.49 3.33 20.25
CA VAL A 171 -18.10 2.14 19.47
C VAL A 171 -17.38 1.12 20.35
N ASN A 172 -16.36 1.53 21.10
CA ASN A 172 -15.59 0.62 21.96
C ASN A 172 -16.42 0.01 23.10
N VAL A 173 -17.40 0.76 23.60
CA VAL A 173 -18.30 0.26 24.63
C VAL A 173 -19.14 -0.89 24.09
N TYR A 174 -19.81 -0.74 22.94
CA TYR A 174 -20.60 -1.82 22.36
C TYR A 174 -19.73 -2.97 21.84
N ARG A 175 -18.54 -2.68 21.32
CA ARG A 175 -17.56 -3.70 20.92
C ARG A 175 -17.23 -4.65 22.07
N SER A 176 -17.12 -4.15 23.31
CA SER A 176 -16.80 -5.01 24.46
C SER A 176 -17.87 -6.05 24.80
N GLU A 177 -19.05 -5.97 24.19
CA GLU A 177 -20.12 -6.98 24.24
C GLU A 177 -20.31 -7.71 22.90
N ASP A 178 -19.34 -7.61 21.98
CA ASP A 178 -19.39 -8.15 20.62
C ASP A 178 -20.55 -7.57 19.77
N VAL A 179 -20.96 -6.33 20.05
CA VAL A 179 -22.06 -5.65 19.35
C VAL A 179 -21.53 -4.55 18.41
N PRO A 180 -21.82 -4.61 17.10
CA PRO A 180 -21.45 -3.56 16.15
C PRO A 180 -22.34 -2.31 16.30
N THR A 181 -21.78 -1.16 15.94
CA THR A 181 -22.44 0.16 16.00
C THR A 181 -22.58 0.74 14.60
N ALA A 182 -23.80 0.75 14.05
CA ALA A 182 -24.12 1.39 12.78
C ALA A 182 -24.40 2.89 12.97
N TRP A 183 -24.13 3.69 11.94
CA TRP A 183 -24.33 5.14 11.95
C TRP A 183 -25.30 5.56 10.85
N VAL A 184 -26.28 6.39 11.23
CA VAL A 184 -27.23 7.03 10.30
C VAL A 184 -27.14 8.54 10.51
N LEU A 185 -26.83 9.29 9.44
CA LEU A 185 -26.68 10.73 9.49
C LEU A 185 -27.91 11.43 8.91
N LEU A 186 -28.43 12.43 9.60
CA LEU A 186 -29.42 13.35 9.04
C LEU A 186 -28.70 14.44 8.27
N LEU A 187 -28.64 14.31 6.95
CA LEU A 187 -27.75 15.10 6.09
C LEU A 187 -28.04 16.59 6.17
N ASP A 188 -29.32 16.98 6.16
CA ASP A 188 -29.75 18.38 6.20
C ASP A 188 -29.50 19.06 7.55
N ASP A 189 -29.40 18.30 8.64
CA ASP A 189 -29.10 18.82 9.97
C ASP A 189 -27.58 18.73 10.29
N PHE A 190 -26.92 17.68 9.80
CA PHE A 190 -25.54 17.35 10.14
C PHE A 190 -24.52 18.18 9.36
N PHE A 191 -24.80 18.50 8.10
CA PHE A 191 -23.91 19.27 7.23
C PHE A 191 -24.44 20.69 7.01
N GLU A 192 -23.53 21.68 6.98
CA GLU A 192 -23.89 23.05 6.60
C GLU A 192 -24.42 23.12 5.17
N SER A 193 -23.80 22.36 4.24
CA SER A 193 -24.30 22.15 2.89
C SER A 193 -23.64 20.92 2.25
N TYR A 194 -24.36 20.25 1.36
CA TYR A 194 -23.88 19.08 0.62
C TYR A 194 -24.55 18.98 -0.76
N ALA A 195 -23.92 18.22 -1.66
CA ALA A 195 -24.39 18.00 -3.03
C ALA A 195 -24.30 16.52 -3.42
N GLY A 196 -25.04 16.16 -4.47
CA GLY A 196 -25.06 14.80 -5.03
C GLY A 196 -26.37 14.04 -4.82
N THR A 197 -27.27 14.51 -3.95
CA THR A 197 -28.58 13.87 -3.67
C THR A 197 -29.69 14.22 -4.67
N PHE A 198 -29.46 15.20 -5.55
CA PHE A 198 -30.46 15.71 -6.48
C PHE A 198 -29.87 16.08 -7.85
N HIS A 199 -30.71 16.05 -8.87
CA HIS A 199 -30.48 16.67 -10.17
C HIS A 199 -31.45 17.82 -10.41
N ASP A 200 -30.99 18.82 -11.14
CA ASP A 200 -31.83 19.90 -11.65
C ASP A 200 -32.37 19.49 -13.03
N VAL A 201 -33.69 19.33 -13.12
CA VAL A 201 -34.39 18.95 -14.36
C VAL A 201 -35.25 20.13 -14.81
N ILE A 202 -35.19 20.47 -16.09
CA ILE A 202 -36.05 21.51 -16.66
C ILE A 202 -37.44 20.91 -16.88
N ASP A 203 -38.43 21.37 -16.12
CA ASP A 203 -39.83 21.10 -16.39
C ASP A 203 -40.26 21.95 -17.60
N LEU A 204 -40.35 21.29 -18.76
CA LEU A 204 -40.70 21.94 -20.03
C LEU A 204 -42.13 22.48 -20.04
N GLU A 205 -43.02 21.98 -19.19
CA GLU A 205 -44.41 22.47 -19.10
C GLU A 205 -44.50 23.75 -18.28
N LYS A 206 -43.73 23.84 -17.19
CA LYS A 206 -43.71 25.01 -16.30
C LYS A 206 -42.62 26.03 -16.66
N ASN A 207 -41.70 25.67 -17.55
CA ASN A 207 -40.49 26.41 -17.89
C ASN A 207 -39.67 26.80 -16.64
N THR A 208 -39.62 25.90 -15.67
CA THR A 208 -38.94 26.07 -14.38
C THR A 208 -38.03 24.88 -14.13
N THR A 209 -36.89 25.13 -13.49
CA THR A 209 -36.03 24.06 -12.99
C THR A 209 -36.66 23.45 -11.74
N VAL A 210 -36.88 22.14 -11.76
CA VAL A 210 -37.36 21.36 -10.63
C VAL A 210 -36.23 20.45 -10.17
N ARG A 211 -36.00 20.43 -8.85
CA ARG A 211 -34.97 19.62 -8.22
C ARG A 211 -35.54 18.24 -7.91
N VAL A 212 -35.00 17.20 -8.53
CA VAL A 212 -35.49 15.81 -8.44
C VAL A 212 -34.43 14.94 -7.76
N PRO A 213 -34.80 14.05 -6.80
CA PRO A 213 -33.83 13.14 -6.19
C PRO A 213 -33.12 12.28 -7.23
N ILE A 214 -31.90 11.82 -6.92
CA ILE A 214 -31.21 10.84 -7.77
C ILE A 214 -32.08 9.60 -8.02
N ALA A 215 -32.00 9.08 -9.24
CA ALA A 215 -32.83 7.96 -9.65
C ALA A 215 -32.39 6.65 -8.98
N ALA A 216 -33.32 5.69 -8.90
CA ALA A 216 -32.96 4.34 -8.50
C ALA A 216 -32.00 3.73 -9.53
N GLY A 217 -30.88 3.17 -9.06
CA GLY A 217 -29.86 2.59 -9.95
C GLY A 217 -28.71 3.54 -10.29
N GLU A 218 -28.78 4.80 -9.86
CA GLU A 218 -27.77 5.83 -10.15
C GLU A 218 -26.83 6.06 -8.96
N GLU A 219 -25.57 6.43 -9.27
CA GLU A 219 -24.60 6.92 -8.29
C GLU A 219 -24.14 8.31 -8.69
N ASN A 220 -24.04 9.22 -7.72
CA ASN A 220 -23.49 10.55 -7.93
C ASN A 220 -22.24 10.79 -7.08
N PRO A 221 -21.33 11.68 -7.51
CA PRO A 221 -20.33 12.25 -6.63
C PRO A 221 -21.01 12.95 -5.45
N PHE A 222 -20.56 12.64 -4.24
CA PHE A 222 -21.02 13.30 -3.03
C PHE A 222 -19.98 14.30 -2.56
N VAL A 223 -20.39 15.55 -2.41
CA VAL A 223 -19.51 16.65 -2.00
C VAL A 223 -20.12 17.32 -0.78
N VAL A 224 -19.33 17.45 0.28
CA VAL A 224 -19.68 18.20 1.48
C VAL A 224 -18.98 19.55 1.42
N THR A 225 -19.73 20.62 1.66
CA THR A 225 -19.20 21.99 1.71
C THR A 225 -19.49 22.61 3.07
N GLY A 226 -18.49 23.24 3.68
CA GLY A 226 -18.60 23.83 5.03
C GLY A 226 -17.48 23.37 5.94
N LYS A 227 -17.70 23.45 7.25
CA LYS A 227 -16.70 23.00 8.25
C LYS A 227 -16.45 21.49 8.16
N ASP A 228 -15.18 21.10 8.12
CA ASP A 228 -14.74 19.70 8.16
C ASP A 228 -15.29 18.98 9.40
N SER A 229 -16.15 17.99 9.20
CA SER A 229 -16.60 17.10 10.28
C SER A 229 -15.56 16.00 10.51
N ARG A 230 -14.75 16.16 11.56
CA ARG A 230 -13.79 15.12 11.99
C ARG A 230 -14.47 13.80 12.33
N ALA A 231 -15.71 13.82 12.84
CA ALA A 231 -16.44 12.59 13.13
C ALA A 231 -16.93 11.89 11.87
N PHE A 232 -17.41 12.62 10.86
CA PHE A 232 -17.73 12.03 9.56
C PHE A 232 -16.48 11.37 8.96
N MET A 233 -15.34 12.06 8.98
CA MET A 233 -14.07 11.49 8.50
C MET A 233 -13.65 10.25 9.29
N LEU A 234 -13.81 10.24 10.61
CA LEU A 234 -13.54 9.07 11.44
C LEU A 234 -14.45 7.89 11.04
N ILE A 235 -15.77 8.11 10.93
CA ILE A 235 -16.71 7.08 10.50
C ILE A 235 -16.33 6.55 9.11
N MET A 236 -16.06 7.44 8.16
CA MET A 236 -15.65 7.02 6.82
C MET A 236 -14.32 6.28 6.84
N ASN A 237 -13.31 6.73 7.60
CA ASN A 237 -12.00 6.06 7.72
C ASN A 237 -12.09 4.61 8.20
N GLU A 238 -13.00 4.37 9.13
CA GLU A 238 -13.08 3.11 9.86
C GLU A 238 -14.08 2.14 9.25
N TYR A 239 -15.23 2.65 8.79
CA TYR A 239 -16.30 1.84 8.19
C TYR A 239 -16.23 1.80 6.66
N GLY A 240 -15.73 2.86 6.02
CA GLY A 240 -15.72 3.02 4.55
C GLY A 240 -17.07 3.46 3.95
N TYR A 241 -18.13 3.50 4.77
CA TYR A 241 -19.47 3.92 4.38
C TYR A 241 -20.25 4.47 5.57
N VAL A 242 -21.37 5.15 5.28
CA VAL A 242 -22.39 5.55 6.24
C VAL A 242 -23.75 5.64 5.54
N LEU A 243 -24.84 5.41 6.29
CA LEU A 243 -26.18 5.71 5.77
C LEU A 243 -26.52 7.18 6.02
N GLY A 244 -27.04 7.85 5.00
CA GLY A 244 -27.50 9.22 5.05
C GLY A 244 -29.00 9.31 4.82
N LEU A 245 -29.65 10.26 5.45
CA LEU A 245 -31.08 10.52 5.29
C LEU A 245 -31.33 12.01 5.16
N ASN A 246 -32.13 12.42 4.18
CA ASN A 246 -32.54 13.81 4.01
C ASN A 246 -33.98 14.05 4.51
N HIS A 247 -34.37 15.30 4.69
CA HIS A 247 -35.69 15.73 5.12
C HIS A 247 -36.79 15.43 4.10
N GLN A 248 -36.46 14.93 2.90
CA GLN A 248 -37.45 14.36 1.98
C GLN A 248 -37.64 12.85 2.18
N GLY A 249 -37.05 12.26 3.23
CA GLY A 249 -37.16 10.84 3.59
C GLY A 249 -36.39 9.89 2.68
N ASN A 250 -35.55 10.41 1.78
CA ASN A 250 -34.72 9.55 0.93
C ASN A 250 -33.57 8.98 1.76
N VAL A 251 -33.36 7.68 1.65
CA VAL A 251 -32.25 6.97 2.28
C VAL A 251 -31.13 6.75 1.27
N PHE A 252 -29.91 7.09 1.68
CA PHE A 252 -28.73 7.02 0.84
C PHE A 252 -27.64 6.18 1.50
N LEU A 253 -26.90 5.44 0.67
CA LEU A 253 -25.58 4.95 1.00
C LEU A 253 -24.56 5.99 0.56
N ILE A 254 -23.74 6.47 1.50
CA ILE A 254 -22.56 7.29 1.23
C ILE A 254 -21.35 6.39 1.45
N ARG A 255 -20.47 6.27 0.45
CA ARG A 255 -19.28 5.42 0.49
C ARG A 255 -18.09 6.13 -0.13
N ARG A 256 -16.88 5.68 0.20
CA ARG A 256 -15.70 6.11 -0.56
C ARG A 256 -15.74 5.57 -1.98
N ASP A 257 -15.33 6.41 -2.92
CA ASP A 257 -15.11 5.99 -4.30
C ASP A 257 -13.89 5.02 -4.35
N PRO A 258 -14.07 3.79 -4.87
CA PRO A 258 -12.97 2.85 -5.07
C PRO A 258 -11.73 3.43 -5.79
N VAL A 259 -11.93 4.39 -6.70
CA VAL A 259 -10.84 5.02 -7.47
C VAL A 259 -9.92 5.87 -6.57
N ASN A 260 -10.41 6.29 -5.41
CA ASN A 260 -9.65 7.13 -4.48
C ASN A 260 -8.66 6.34 -3.61
N GLU A 261 -8.86 5.04 -3.45
CA GLU A 261 -8.17 4.24 -2.43
C GLU A 261 -6.66 4.10 -2.65
N ASP A 262 -6.19 4.01 -3.91
CA ASP A 262 -4.75 3.91 -4.18
C ASP A 262 -3.98 5.16 -3.72
N LYS A 263 -4.52 6.35 -3.99
CA LYS A 263 -3.92 7.63 -3.58
C LYS A 263 -4.00 7.82 -2.07
N ARG A 264 -5.16 7.51 -1.49
CA ARG A 264 -5.39 7.58 -0.05
C ARG A 264 -4.45 6.66 0.72
N MET A 265 -4.31 5.40 0.28
CA MET A 265 -3.44 4.42 0.92
C MET A 265 -1.98 4.84 0.85
N ALA A 266 -1.52 5.36 -0.30
CA ALA A 266 -0.17 5.89 -0.43
C ALA A 266 0.08 7.04 0.54
N ALA A 267 -0.85 8.00 0.64
CA ALA A 267 -0.75 9.12 1.57
C ALA A 267 -0.72 8.67 3.04
N PHE A 268 -1.63 7.77 3.42
CA PHE A 268 -1.72 7.22 4.78
C PHE A 268 -0.42 6.51 5.20
N MET A 269 0.10 5.64 4.34
CA MET A 269 1.31 4.86 4.64
C MET A 269 2.59 5.71 4.65
N GLN A 270 2.59 6.85 3.94
CA GLN A 270 3.68 7.83 3.94
C GLN A 270 3.54 8.88 5.06
N GLY A 271 2.47 8.83 5.86
CA GLY A 271 2.21 9.80 6.92
C GLY A 271 1.86 11.20 6.40
N HIS A 272 1.40 11.31 5.15
CA HIS A 272 0.90 12.56 4.60
C HIS A 272 -0.49 12.86 5.15
N ASN A 273 -0.79 14.15 5.36
CA ASN A 273 -2.13 14.58 5.76
C ASN A 273 -3.11 14.30 4.61
N TRP A 274 -4.22 13.63 4.92
CA TRP A 274 -5.33 13.38 4.02
C TRP A 274 -6.54 14.19 4.50
N THR A 275 -6.98 15.16 3.70
CA THR A 275 -8.04 16.09 4.08
C THR A 275 -9.39 15.68 3.49
N PRO A 276 -10.52 16.17 4.01
CA PRO A 276 -11.83 15.92 3.40
C PRO A 276 -11.94 16.39 1.95
N GLN A 277 -11.12 17.36 1.52
CA GLN A 277 -11.06 17.86 0.15
C GLN A 277 -10.34 16.88 -0.81
N ASP A 278 -9.50 15.99 -0.27
CA ASP A 278 -8.86 14.91 -1.03
C ASP A 278 -9.77 13.67 -1.15
N GLU A 279 -10.87 13.64 -0.39
CA GLU A 279 -11.81 12.53 -0.41
C GLU A 279 -12.79 12.63 -1.57
N LEU A 280 -12.94 11.52 -2.29
CA LEU A 280 -14.00 11.32 -3.27
C LEU A 280 -15.01 10.34 -2.67
N TYR A 281 -16.23 10.81 -2.54
CA TYR A 281 -17.35 10.03 -2.07
C TYR A 281 -18.36 9.80 -3.19
N LYS A 282 -19.03 8.66 -3.13
CA LYS A 282 -20.22 8.38 -3.92
C LYS A 282 -21.44 8.34 -3.01
N ILE A 283 -22.56 8.84 -3.52
CA ILE A 283 -23.86 8.72 -2.89
C ILE A 283 -24.83 7.99 -3.82
N THR A 284 -25.58 7.06 -3.24
CA THR A 284 -26.51 6.19 -3.96
C THR A 284 -27.79 6.11 -3.16
N ARG A 285 -28.96 6.29 -3.80
CA ARG A 285 -30.25 6.12 -3.13
C ARG A 285 -30.55 4.62 -3.05
N ILE A 286 -30.88 4.15 -1.85
CA ILE A 286 -31.08 2.71 -1.60
C ILE A 286 -32.55 2.39 -1.43
N ALA A 287 -32.93 1.15 -1.76
CA ALA A 287 -34.29 0.69 -1.56
C ALA A 287 -34.58 0.40 -0.08
N ASP A 288 -35.83 0.58 0.31
CA ASP A 288 -36.31 0.39 1.67
C ASP A 288 -36.02 -1.03 2.20
N LYS A 289 -36.15 -2.04 1.33
CA LYS A 289 -35.82 -3.45 1.60
C LYS A 289 -34.34 -3.69 1.94
N ASP A 290 -33.43 -2.81 1.52
CA ASP A 290 -31.99 -2.99 1.63
C ASP A 290 -31.39 -2.25 2.84
N ILE A 291 -32.20 -1.47 3.57
CA ILE A 291 -31.76 -0.69 4.74
C ILE A 291 -31.26 -1.61 5.86
N VAL A 292 -32.09 -2.55 6.32
CA VAL A 292 -31.73 -3.46 7.43
C VAL A 292 -30.53 -4.35 7.05
N PRO A 293 -30.50 -5.01 5.86
CA PRO A 293 -29.32 -5.76 5.43
C PRO A 293 -28.02 -4.92 5.41
N THR A 294 -28.11 -3.63 5.07
CA THR A 294 -26.95 -2.72 5.08
C THR A 294 -26.49 -2.39 6.50
N LEU A 295 -27.43 -2.18 7.42
CA LEU A 295 -27.14 -1.97 8.84
C LEU A 295 -26.48 -3.21 9.47
N GLU A 296 -26.92 -4.41 9.10
CA GLU A 296 -26.35 -5.67 9.58
C GLU A 296 -24.92 -5.95 9.09
N LEU A 297 -24.54 -5.38 7.94
CA LEU A 297 -23.20 -5.52 7.38
C LEU A 297 -22.12 -4.80 8.22
N THR A 298 -22.55 -3.93 9.15
CA THR A 298 -21.67 -3.12 9.98
C THR A 298 -20.62 -3.97 10.71
N PRO A 299 -19.31 -3.71 10.49
CA PRO A 299 -18.26 -4.48 11.11
C PRO A 299 -18.10 -4.18 12.60
N LEU A 300 -17.62 -5.19 13.35
CA LEU A 300 -17.20 -5.03 14.74
C LEU A 300 -15.77 -4.47 14.79
N ILE A 301 -15.62 -3.19 15.11
CA ILE A 301 -14.32 -2.48 15.08
C ILE A 301 -13.93 -1.91 16.45
N GLU A 302 -12.66 -1.54 16.61
CA GLU A 302 -12.11 -0.82 17.77
C GLU A 302 -11.55 0.49 17.29
N LEU A 303 -11.84 1.56 18.01
CA LEU A 303 -11.33 2.89 17.70
C LEU A 303 -10.36 3.33 18.77
N GLU A 304 -9.24 3.93 18.38
CA GLU A 304 -8.32 4.51 19.36
C GLU A 304 -8.99 5.70 20.07
N GLU A 305 -9.03 5.65 21.40
CA GLU A 305 -9.47 6.80 22.20
C GLU A 305 -8.30 7.79 22.28
N GLU A 306 -8.39 8.94 21.60
CA GLU A 306 -7.43 10.03 21.80
C GLU A 306 -7.42 10.42 23.30
N ILE A 307 -6.32 10.13 23.99
CA ILE A 307 -6.09 10.58 25.36
C ILE A 307 -5.85 12.09 25.27
N THR A 308 -6.93 12.85 25.36
CA THR A 308 -6.83 14.27 25.70
C THR A 308 -6.16 14.34 27.06
N MET A 309 -4.86 14.67 27.09
CA MET A 309 -4.15 14.98 28.32
C MET A 309 -4.87 16.14 29.00
N LYS A 310 -5.78 15.81 29.93
CA LYS A 310 -6.44 16.78 30.78
C LYS A 310 -5.37 17.44 31.64
N GLY A 311 -5.08 18.71 31.35
CA GLY A 311 -4.50 19.61 32.32
C GLY A 311 -5.29 19.51 33.62
N HIS A 312 -4.56 19.33 34.73
CA HIS A 312 -5.11 19.19 36.06
C HIS A 312 -6.06 20.35 36.41
N GLN A 313 -7.36 20.09 36.57
CA GLN A 313 -8.20 20.71 37.61
C GLN A 313 -9.43 19.82 37.90
N GLY A 314 -9.53 19.36 39.16
CA GLY A 314 -10.79 19.14 39.90
C GLY A 314 -11.70 17.98 39.49
N ASN A 315 -11.85 17.01 40.40
CA ASN A 315 -12.93 16.01 40.53
C ASN A 315 -14.10 16.13 39.52
N PHE A 316 -14.13 15.25 38.51
CA PHE A 316 -15.29 15.04 37.64
C PHE A 316 -15.96 13.70 37.96
N PHE A 317 -16.91 13.72 38.90
CA PHE A 317 -18.00 12.77 38.99
C PHE A 317 -19.28 13.51 38.61
N GLY A 318 -19.87 13.13 37.47
CA GLY A 318 -21.27 13.40 37.13
C GLY A 318 -21.55 14.72 36.40
N GLY A 319 -22.13 14.58 35.20
CA GLY A 319 -23.02 15.55 34.56
C GLY A 319 -22.45 16.92 34.23
N ASP A 320 -22.19 17.17 32.94
CA ASP A 320 -22.42 18.47 32.31
C ASP A 320 -22.54 18.20 30.80
N GLU A 321 -23.76 18.29 30.27
CA GLU A 321 -24.30 19.48 29.60
C GLU A 321 -23.74 19.61 28.19
N GLY A 322 -24.57 19.20 27.23
CA GLY A 322 -24.36 19.47 25.82
C GLY A 322 -24.30 20.97 25.61
N GLN A 323 -23.09 21.49 25.39
CA GLN A 323 -22.90 22.83 24.88
C GLN A 323 -23.31 22.86 23.42
N HIS A 324 -24.58 23.23 23.18
CA HIS A 324 -25.03 23.72 21.89
C HIS A 324 -24.42 25.11 21.65
N ASN A 325 -23.32 25.17 20.90
CA ASN A 325 -22.82 26.44 20.40
C ASN A 325 -23.68 26.86 19.20
N PHE A 326 -24.73 27.64 19.47
CA PHE A 326 -25.39 28.47 18.46
C PHE A 326 -24.48 29.66 18.17
N THR A 327 -23.98 29.75 16.93
CA THR A 327 -23.50 31.02 16.38
C THR A 327 -24.65 31.66 15.62
N ASP A 328 -25.15 32.77 16.17
CA ASP A 328 -26.02 33.73 15.52
C ASP A 328 -25.32 34.38 14.31
N GLY A 329 -26.10 34.68 13.27
CA GLY A 329 -25.84 35.79 12.36
C GLY A 329 -25.39 35.43 10.93
N GLY A 330 -26.37 35.39 10.02
CA GLY A 330 -26.15 35.39 8.58
C GLY A 330 -27.46 35.60 7.83
N GLU A 331 -27.95 36.83 7.79
CA GLU A 331 -29.07 37.25 6.94
C GLU A 331 -28.74 37.04 5.46
N HIS A 332 -29.29 35.98 4.86
CA HIS A 332 -29.62 35.96 3.44
C HIS A 332 -30.90 35.13 3.24
N GLY A 333 -31.96 35.83 2.85
CA GLY A 333 -33.28 35.25 2.62
C GLY A 333 -33.28 34.24 1.48
N VAL A 334 -33.60 33.00 1.85
CA VAL A 334 -34.41 32.08 1.05
C VAL A 334 -35.34 31.44 2.07
N ASP A 335 -36.66 31.52 1.87
CA ASP A 335 -37.65 30.78 2.64
C ASP A 335 -37.31 29.27 2.54
N ILE A 336 -36.65 28.73 3.56
CA ILE A 336 -36.46 27.29 3.75
C ILE A 336 -37.60 26.85 4.66
N ASP A 337 -38.66 26.37 4.05
CA ASP A 337 -39.80 25.74 4.71
C ASP A 337 -39.29 24.60 5.62
N HIS A 338 -39.66 24.66 6.90
CA HIS A 338 -38.94 24.00 7.98
C HIS A 338 -39.37 22.53 8.18
N THR A 339 -38.44 21.63 7.84
CA THR A 339 -37.97 20.44 8.59
C THR A 339 -38.99 19.40 9.06
N VAL A 340 -39.62 18.70 8.12
CA VAL A 340 -40.32 17.44 8.43
C VAL A 340 -40.01 16.36 7.39
N ILE A 341 -39.65 15.16 7.87
CA ILE A 341 -39.20 14.03 7.04
C ILE A 341 -40.39 13.23 6.49
N ASP A 342 -40.54 13.18 5.16
CA ASP A 342 -41.56 12.37 4.46
C ASP A 342 -40.97 11.03 3.97
N PHE A 343 -41.00 10.01 4.83
CA PHE A 343 -40.44 8.70 4.48
C PHE A 343 -41.21 7.97 3.39
N GLU A 344 -42.53 8.14 3.30
CA GLU A 344 -43.35 7.43 2.30
C GLU A 344 -43.05 7.96 0.89
N LYS A 345 -42.93 9.28 0.73
CA LYS A 345 -42.53 9.88 -0.54
C LYS A 345 -41.06 9.62 -0.88
N GLY A 346 -40.19 9.57 0.13
CA GLY A 346 -38.77 9.28 -0.02
C GLY A 346 -38.46 7.81 -0.28
N LYS A 347 -39.42 6.91 -0.06
CA LYS A 347 -39.27 5.47 -0.22
C LYS A 347 -39.07 5.07 -1.68
N LEU A 348 -38.10 4.20 -1.94
CA LEU A 348 -38.02 3.45 -3.19
C LEU A 348 -38.73 2.10 -3.01
N GLU A 349 -39.86 1.94 -3.67
CA GLU A 349 -40.68 0.73 -3.66
C GLU A 349 -41.10 0.28 -5.07
N GLY A 350 -41.75 -0.87 -5.18
CA GLY A 350 -42.22 -1.39 -6.46
C GLY A 350 -41.08 -1.62 -7.47
N ALA A 351 -41.24 -1.12 -8.69
CA ALA A 351 -40.27 -1.28 -9.77
C ALA A 351 -38.93 -0.58 -9.46
N ASP A 352 -38.97 0.59 -8.83
CA ASP A 352 -37.77 1.37 -8.52
C ASP A 352 -36.89 0.67 -7.48
N ALA A 353 -37.49 -0.07 -6.54
CA ALA A 353 -36.74 -0.89 -5.59
C ALA A 353 -35.96 -2.05 -6.24
N TYR A 354 -36.37 -2.52 -7.43
CA TYR A 354 -35.60 -3.51 -8.19
C TYR A 354 -34.50 -2.90 -9.05
N LEU A 355 -34.62 -1.62 -9.40
CA LEU A 355 -33.59 -0.86 -10.12
C LEU A 355 -32.50 -0.32 -9.18
N ALA A 356 -32.84 -0.11 -7.90
CA ALA A 356 -31.89 0.35 -6.89
C ALA A 356 -30.64 -0.53 -6.84
N LEU A 357 -29.47 0.12 -6.77
CA LEU A 357 -28.20 -0.59 -6.64
C LEU A 357 -28.13 -1.30 -5.28
N ASN A 358 -27.52 -2.48 -5.27
CA ASN A 358 -27.39 -3.27 -4.05
C ASN A 358 -26.30 -2.67 -3.14
N PRO A 359 -26.64 -2.12 -1.97
CA PRO A 359 -25.68 -1.44 -1.10
C PRO A 359 -24.60 -2.38 -0.54
N ILE A 360 -24.92 -3.65 -0.30
CA ILE A 360 -23.95 -4.63 0.19
C ILE A 360 -22.83 -4.83 -0.83
N LEU A 361 -23.19 -4.96 -2.12
CA LEU A 361 -22.20 -5.12 -3.19
C LEU A 361 -21.33 -3.87 -3.34
N LEU A 362 -21.92 -2.68 -3.23
CA LEU A 362 -21.21 -1.41 -3.30
C LEU A 362 -20.23 -1.22 -2.12
N ILE A 363 -20.62 -1.61 -0.91
CA ILE A 363 -19.73 -1.58 0.27
C ILE A 363 -18.58 -2.57 0.09
N GLN A 364 -18.88 -3.79 -0.36
CA GLN A 364 -17.85 -4.80 -0.63
C GLN A 364 -16.88 -4.36 -1.72
N GLU A 365 -17.35 -3.66 -2.75
CA GLU A 365 -16.51 -3.04 -3.77
C GLU A 365 -15.51 -2.06 -3.14
N THR A 366 -15.99 -1.13 -2.31
CA THR A 366 -15.14 -0.16 -1.60
C THR A 366 -14.11 -0.86 -0.70
N TRP A 367 -14.52 -1.84 0.11
CA TRP A 367 -13.59 -2.60 0.96
C TRP A 367 -12.55 -3.41 0.18
N ASN A 368 -12.95 -4.00 -0.95
CA ASN A 368 -12.04 -4.71 -1.82
C ASN A 368 -11.03 -3.75 -2.46
N ALA A 369 -11.45 -2.57 -2.89
CA ALA A 369 -10.55 -1.53 -3.41
C ALA A 369 -9.54 -1.08 -2.34
N GLN A 370 -9.98 -0.82 -1.12
CA GLN A 370 -9.10 -0.48 0.00
C GLN A 370 -8.07 -1.58 0.28
N ARG A 371 -8.50 -2.85 0.26
CA ARG A 371 -7.60 -4.01 0.43
C ARG A 371 -6.58 -4.10 -0.71
N GLN A 372 -7.02 -3.94 -1.95
CA GLN A 372 -6.14 -3.99 -3.12
C GLN A 372 -5.13 -2.85 -3.13
N ALA A 373 -5.55 -1.62 -2.80
CA ALA A 373 -4.68 -0.47 -2.66
C ALA A 373 -3.56 -0.73 -1.64
N ARG A 374 -3.91 -1.33 -0.49
CA ARG A 374 -2.92 -1.73 0.52
C ARG A 374 -1.92 -2.75 0.01
N LEU A 375 -2.40 -3.80 -0.67
CA LEU A 375 -1.53 -4.83 -1.23
C LEU A 375 -0.62 -4.28 -2.33
N ASN A 376 -1.15 -3.42 -3.20
CA ASN A 376 -0.39 -2.73 -4.24
C ASN A 376 0.71 -1.86 -3.65
N PHE A 377 0.42 -1.11 -2.59
CA PHE A 377 1.42 -0.29 -1.90
C PHE A 377 2.54 -1.15 -1.30
N ILE A 378 2.21 -2.24 -0.60
CA ILE A 378 3.20 -3.16 -0.02
C ILE A 378 4.11 -3.72 -1.14
N ARG A 379 3.51 -4.22 -2.23
CA ARG A 379 4.26 -4.75 -3.38
C ARG A 379 5.18 -3.69 -4.00
N GLN A 380 4.70 -2.48 -4.21
CA GLN A 380 5.52 -1.39 -4.75
C GLN A 380 6.71 -1.06 -3.85
N ARG A 381 6.53 -1.15 -2.53
CA ARG A 381 7.62 -0.93 -1.57
C ARG A 381 8.65 -2.06 -1.61
N GLU A 382 8.21 -3.30 -1.65
CA GLU A 382 9.09 -4.47 -1.80
C GLU A 382 9.88 -4.41 -3.11
N GLU A 383 9.24 -4.07 -4.24
CA GLU A 383 9.91 -3.88 -5.54
C GLU A 383 10.92 -2.72 -5.50
N ALA A 384 10.66 -1.65 -4.76
CA ALA A 384 11.58 -0.54 -4.59
C ALA A 384 12.79 -0.92 -3.73
N GLU A 385 12.57 -1.64 -2.62
CA GLU A 385 13.62 -2.17 -1.74
C GLU A 385 14.51 -3.17 -2.52
N GLU A 386 13.92 -4.07 -3.33
CA GLU A 386 14.68 -4.98 -4.20
C GLU A 386 15.52 -4.25 -5.25
N LYS A 387 14.98 -3.20 -5.88
CA LYS A 387 15.73 -2.38 -6.83
C LYS A 387 16.88 -1.65 -6.15
N GLU A 388 16.66 -1.10 -4.96
CA GLU A 388 17.70 -0.43 -4.19
C GLU A 388 18.82 -1.41 -3.81
N LEU A 389 18.48 -2.61 -3.34
CA LEU A 389 19.45 -3.67 -3.04
C LEU A 389 20.24 -4.08 -4.30
N ALA A 390 19.57 -4.24 -5.45
CA ALA A 390 20.24 -4.55 -6.71
C ALA A 390 21.19 -3.42 -7.16
N GLU A 391 20.80 -2.16 -6.99
CA GLU A 391 21.68 -1.02 -7.28
C GLU A 391 22.87 -0.94 -6.33
N GLN A 392 22.68 -1.21 -5.03
CA GLN A 392 23.76 -1.26 -4.05
C GLN A 392 24.75 -2.38 -4.36
N GLU A 393 24.27 -3.56 -4.75
CA GLU A 393 25.09 -4.70 -5.16
C GLU A 393 25.90 -4.37 -6.43
N LEU A 394 25.28 -3.77 -7.44
CA LEU A 394 25.97 -3.31 -8.65
C LEU A 394 27.07 -2.29 -8.34
N ARG A 395 26.79 -1.32 -7.44
CA ARG A 395 27.79 -0.35 -6.99
C ARG A 395 28.95 -1.03 -6.25
N ARG A 396 28.67 -2.05 -5.42
CA ARG A 396 29.70 -2.83 -4.72
C ARG A 396 30.61 -3.57 -5.71
N ILE A 397 30.02 -4.28 -6.67
CA ILE A 397 30.77 -5.00 -7.71
C ILE A 397 31.64 -4.03 -8.51
N GLU A 398 31.13 -2.85 -8.87
CA GLU A 398 31.90 -1.84 -9.60
C GLU A 398 33.07 -1.28 -8.77
N LEU A 399 32.86 -1.03 -7.47
CA LEU A 399 33.94 -0.60 -6.58
C LEU A 399 35.01 -1.68 -6.41
N GLU A 400 34.63 -2.95 -6.31
CA GLU A 400 35.55 -4.08 -6.25
C GLU A 400 36.37 -4.19 -7.54
N ARG A 401 35.73 -4.02 -8.71
CA ARG A 401 36.38 -4.00 -10.02
C ARG A 401 37.41 -2.88 -10.12
N ILE A 402 37.06 -1.66 -9.72
CA ILE A 402 37.99 -0.52 -9.70
C ILE A 402 39.17 -0.80 -8.76
N ALA A 403 38.91 -1.37 -7.58
CA ALA A 403 39.97 -1.71 -6.62
C ALA A 403 40.90 -2.83 -7.13
N GLU A 404 40.38 -3.80 -7.88
CA GLU A 404 41.18 -4.84 -8.54
C GLU A 404 42.02 -4.26 -9.70
N GLU A 405 41.45 -3.37 -10.52
CA GLU A 405 42.19 -2.65 -11.56
C GLU A 405 43.31 -1.78 -10.95
N GLN A 406 43.09 -1.14 -9.81
CA GLN A 406 44.14 -0.39 -9.10
C GLN A 406 45.22 -1.32 -8.54
N ARG A 407 44.85 -2.46 -7.95
CA ARG A 407 45.82 -3.45 -7.43
C ARG A 407 46.69 -4.02 -8.54
N THR A 408 46.09 -4.41 -9.66
CA THR A 408 46.83 -4.94 -10.81
C THR A 408 47.79 -3.90 -11.41
N ARG A 409 47.37 -2.63 -11.53
CA ARG A 409 48.28 -1.54 -11.93
C ARG A 409 49.46 -1.36 -10.97
N LEU A 410 49.20 -1.36 -9.66
CA LEU A 410 50.27 -1.25 -8.66
C LEU A 410 51.23 -2.44 -8.73
N GLU A 411 50.73 -3.66 -8.95
CA GLU A 411 51.57 -4.85 -9.15
C GLU A 411 52.39 -4.79 -10.45
N GLU A 412 51.84 -4.23 -11.53
CA GLU A 412 52.58 -3.99 -12.77
C GLU A 412 53.67 -2.93 -12.59
N GLU A 413 53.37 -1.82 -11.92
CA GLU A 413 54.36 -0.78 -11.58
C GLU A 413 55.48 -1.32 -10.69
N GLN A 414 55.14 -2.13 -9.68
CA GLN A 414 56.14 -2.79 -8.83
C GLN A 414 57.03 -3.74 -9.63
N ARG A 415 56.45 -4.57 -10.51
CA ARG A 415 57.21 -5.46 -11.40
C ARG A 415 58.12 -4.70 -12.34
N HIS A 416 57.64 -3.59 -12.92
CA HIS A 416 58.47 -2.75 -13.79
C HIS A 416 59.63 -2.11 -13.01
N ALA A 417 59.36 -1.57 -11.82
CA ALA A 417 60.40 -1.00 -10.96
C ALA A 417 61.44 -2.06 -10.51
N GLU A 418 61.00 -3.28 -10.22
CA GLU A 418 61.89 -4.40 -9.89
C GLU A 418 62.76 -4.81 -11.09
N GLN A 419 62.17 -4.94 -12.28
CA GLN A 419 62.92 -5.21 -13.51
C GLN A 419 63.94 -4.12 -13.82
N GLU A 420 63.59 -2.85 -13.61
CA GLU A 420 64.48 -1.73 -13.81
C GLU A 420 65.63 -1.74 -12.80
N ARG A 421 65.37 -2.12 -11.54
CA ARG A 421 66.41 -2.34 -10.53
C ARG A 421 67.36 -3.47 -10.91
N ILE A 422 66.83 -4.62 -11.35
CA ILE A 422 67.64 -5.76 -11.80
C ILE A 422 68.52 -5.33 -12.97
N ARG A 423 67.96 -4.63 -13.96
CA ARG A 423 68.71 -4.11 -15.11
C ARG A 423 69.84 -3.15 -14.69
N GLN A 424 69.58 -2.25 -13.74
CA GLN A 424 70.62 -1.35 -13.21
C GLN A 424 71.69 -2.07 -12.38
N GLU A 425 71.36 -3.22 -11.79
CA GLU A 425 72.31 -4.07 -11.07
C GLU A 425 73.16 -4.88 -12.05
N GLU A 426 72.55 -5.48 -13.07
CA GLU A 426 73.24 -6.16 -14.17
C GLU A 426 74.19 -5.21 -14.93
N GLU A 427 73.77 -3.96 -15.17
CA GLU A 427 74.64 -2.96 -15.82
C GLU A 427 75.84 -2.60 -14.95
N ARG A 428 75.65 -2.45 -13.63
CA ARG A 428 76.74 -2.24 -12.67
C ARG A 428 77.67 -3.45 -12.55
N GLU A 429 77.13 -4.66 -12.56
CA GLU A 429 77.91 -5.90 -12.58
C GLU A 429 78.68 -6.07 -13.88
N ALA A 430 78.09 -5.72 -15.03
CA ALA A 430 78.76 -5.74 -16.32
C ALA A 430 79.89 -4.70 -16.41
N GLU A 431 79.71 -3.50 -15.84
CA GLU A 431 80.78 -2.51 -15.71
C GLU A 431 81.91 -3.00 -14.81
N ALA A 432 81.57 -3.58 -13.65
CA ALA A 432 82.57 -4.17 -12.74
C ALA A 432 83.32 -5.35 -13.38
N LEU A 433 82.61 -6.19 -14.15
CA LEU A 433 83.20 -7.29 -14.89
C LEU A 433 84.11 -6.79 -16.02
N ASN A 434 83.71 -5.75 -16.77
CA ASN A 434 84.54 -5.14 -17.81
C ASN A 434 85.81 -4.50 -17.22
N GLU A 435 85.72 -3.87 -16.06
CA GLU A 435 86.88 -3.33 -15.36
C GLU A 435 87.82 -4.45 -14.87
N ASN A 436 87.26 -5.56 -14.37
CA ASN A 436 88.02 -6.74 -13.96
C ASN A 436 88.69 -7.44 -15.17
N ILE A 437 88.01 -7.50 -16.33
CA ILE A 437 88.58 -7.99 -17.59
C ILE A 437 89.73 -7.09 -18.07
N ARG A 438 89.62 -5.76 -17.93
CA ARG A 438 90.73 -4.84 -18.24
C ARG A 438 91.95 -5.10 -17.35
N GLN A 439 91.73 -5.33 -16.06
CA GLN A 439 92.79 -5.67 -15.10
C GLN A 439 93.39 -7.07 -15.35
N GLN A 440 92.58 -8.03 -15.83
CA GLN A 440 93.04 -9.36 -16.22
C GLN A 440 93.82 -9.35 -17.53
N ALA A 441 93.42 -8.57 -18.54
CA ALA A 441 94.13 -8.43 -19.81
C ALA A 441 95.54 -7.82 -19.62
N GLU A 442 95.72 -6.96 -18.62
CA GLU A 442 97.02 -6.40 -18.23
C GLU A 442 97.92 -7.45 -17.52
N LYS A 443 97.32 -8.39 -16.78
CA LYS A 443 97.99 -9.58 -16.22
C LYS A 443 98.26 -10.68 -17.24
N GLU A 444 97.43 -10.84 -18.26
CA GLU A 444 97.66 -11.81 -19.34
C GLU A 444 98.79 -11.36 -20.27
N ARG A 445 98.95 -10.06 -20.55
CA ARG A 445 100.11 -9.53 -21.28
C ARG A 445 101.46 -9.80 -20.61
N THR A 446 101.49 -10.03 -19.30
CA THR A 446 102.70 -10.41 -18.55
C THR A 446 102.91 -11.93 -18.47
N LEU A 447 101.84 -12.72 -18.64
CA LEU A 447 101.87 -14.19 -18.59
C LEU A 447 102.03 -14.85 -19.98
N GLU A 448 101.64 -14.15 -21.06
CA GLU A 448 101.69 -14.62 -22.45
C GLU A 448 103.12 -14.59 -23.05
N ALA A 449 104.08 -13.96 -22.35
CA ALA A 449 105.51 -14.11 -22.63
C ALA A 449 106.08 -15.47 -22.18
N GLU A 450 105.41 -16.19 -21.25
CA GLU A 450 105.91 -17.44 -20.65
C GLU A 450 105.27 -18.73 -21.20
N ARG A 451 104.20 -18.65 -21.99
CA ARG A 451 103.41 -19.82 -22.44
C ARG A 451 103.62 -20.21 -23.91
N MET A 452 104.71 -19.77 -24.53
CA MET A 452 105.17 -20.26 -25.85
C MET A 452 106.02 -21.54 -25.75
N ALA A 453 105.69 -22.45 -24.82
CA ALA A 453 106.36 -23.75 -24.67
C ALA A 453 105.35 -24.86 -24.32
N ARG A 454 104.93 -25.57 -25.38
CA ARG A 454 104.33 -26.92 -25.47
C ARG A 454 102.92 -26.94 -26.06
N ARG A 455 102.83 -27.72 -27.13
CA ARG A 455 101.66 -28.04 -27.94
C ARG A 455 101.36 -29.53 -27.79
N ASP A 456 100.15 -29.88 -28.21
CA ASP A 456 99.53 -31.21 -28.40
C ASP A 456 98.71 -31.66 -27.16
N GLU A 457 97.46 -32.10 -27.24
CA GLU A 457 96.79 -32.91 -28.27
C GLU A 457 95.27 -32.64 -28.38
N PHE A 458 94.69 -33.10 -29.49
CA PHE A 458 93.31 -33.01 -29.94
C PHE A 458 92.60 -34.36 -29.76
N HIS A 459 91.38 -34.40 -29.21
CA HIS A 459 90.42 -35.50 -29.45
C HIS A 459 88.96 -34.98 -29.56
N PRO A 460 88.20 -35.41 -30.60
CA PRO A 460 86.85 -34.95 -30.89
C PRO A 460 85.78 -35.84 -30.24
N GLY A 461 84.64 -35.24 -29.89
CA GLY A 461 83.47 -35.97 -29.41
C GLY A 461 82.32 -35.05 -29.06
N ARG A 462 81.79 -34.30 -30.05
CA ARG A 462 80.58 -33.48 -29.84
C ARG A 462 79.36 -34.39 -29.76
N LYS A 463 78.94 -34.62 -28.53
CA LYS A 463 77.57 -34.98 -28.16
C LYS A 463 76.62 -33.86 -28.60
N LEU A 464 75.77 -34.12 -29.59
CA LEU A 464 74.79 -33.16 -30.10
C LEU A 464 73.51 -33.27 -29.28
N TYR A 465 73.18 -32.22 -28.53
CA TYR A 465 71.85 -32.02 -27.94
C TYR A 465 70.79 -31.89 -29.05
N ILE A 466 69.53 -32.12 -28.69
CA ILE A 466 68.41 -31.96 -29.62
C ILE A 466 68.27 -30.51 -30.07
N THR A 467 67.79 -30.29 -31.28
CA THR A 467 67.51 -28.94 -31.79
C THR A 467 66.18 -28.42 -31.24
N TYR A 468 66.00 -27.10 -31.18
CA TYR A 468 64.73 -26.46 -30.77
C TYR A 468 63.51 -26.96 -31.56
N GLN A 469 63.68 -27.32 -32.84
CA GLN A 469 62.60 -27.90 -33.63
C GLN A 469 62.22 -29.31 -33.17
N GLN A 470 63.21 -30.13 -32.77
CA GLN A 470 62.97 -31.47 -32.23
C GLN A 470 62.33 -31.42 -30.84
N GLU A 471 62.68 -30.42 -30.03
CA GLU A 471 62.05 -30.17 -28.74
C GLU A 471 60.55 -29.87 -28.88
N ARG A 472 60.15 -28.92 -29.74
CA ARG A 472 58.72 -28.61 -29.98
C ARG A 472 57.94 -29.80 -30.53
N GLU A 473 58.58 -30.65 -31.33
CA GLU A 473 57.96 -31.88 -31.83
C GLU A 473 57.69 -32.86 -30.67
N ILE A 474 58.64 -33.01 -29.75
CA ILE A 474 58.50 -33.86 -28.56
C ILE A 474 57.44 -33.31 -27.61
N GLU A 475 57.42 -32.00 -27.35
CA GLU A 475 56.38 -31.35 -26.55
C GLU A 475 54.98 -31.60 -27.12
N LYS A 476 54.82 -31.44 -28.44
CA LYS A 476 53.55 -31.73 -29.11
C LYS A 476 53.15 -33.19 -28.95
N LEU A 477 54.10 -34.12 -29.09
CA LEU A 477 53.84 -35.55 -28.88
C LEU A 477 53.46 -35.87 -27.43
N LEU A 478 54.13 -35.27 -26.44
CA LEU A 478 53.80 -35.44 -25.03
C LEU A 478 52.34 -35.05 -24.76
N LEU A 479 51.92 -33.89 -25.27
CA LEU A 479 50.52 -33.44 -25.17
C LEU A 479 49.55 -34.41 -25.86
N LEU A 480 49.84 -34.84 -27.09
CA LEU A 480 48.98 -35.76 -27.85
C LEU A 480 48.82 -37.14 -27.22
N TYR A 481 49.72 -37.54 -26.31
CA TYR A 481 49.64 -38.79 -25.56
C TYR A 481 49.37 -38.59 -24.06
N GLY A 482 49.05 -37.36 -23.63
CA GLY A 482 48.66 -37.03 -22.26
C GLY A 482 49.77 -37.19 -21.20
N TYR A 483 51.03 -37.10 -21.62
CA TYR A 483 52.20 -37.14 -20.75
C TYR A 483 52.71 -35.73 -20.44
N GLU A 484 53.27 -35.55 -19.24
CA GLU A 484 53.98 -34.34 -18.83
C GLU A 484 55.32 -34.73 -18.17
N PRO A 485 56.45 -34.09 -18.50
CA PRO A 485 57.71 -34.39 -17.84
C PRO A 485 57.65 -33.91 -16.38
N VAL A 486 58.26 -34.67 -15.47
CA VAL A 486 58.28 -34.31 -14.03
C VAL A 486 59.06 -33.01 -13.81
N ASN A 487 60.08 -32.75 -14.63
CA ASN A 487 60.82 -31.50 -14.66
C ASN A 487 60.87 -30.98 -16.11
N SER A 488 60.41 -29.75 -16.33
CA SER A 488 60.39 -29.13 -17.67
C SER A 488 61.78 -29.00 -18.29
N MET A 489 62.83 -28.90 -17.47
CA MET A 489 64.22 -28.79 -17.93
C MET A 489 64.78 -30.12 -18.47
N ASP A 490 64.12 -31.26 -18.22
CA ASP A 490 64.59 -32.58 -18.65
C ASP A 490 64.49 -32.76 -20.17
N LEU A 491 63.68 -31.94 -20.87
CA LEU A 491 63.59 -31.97 -22.33
C LEU A 491 64.80 -31.30 -22.99
N LEU A 492 65.35 -30.25 -22.36
CA LEU A 492 66.49 -29.47 -22.86
C LEU A 492 67.82 -30.21 -22.77
N SER A 493 67.91 -31.20 -21.88
CA SER A 493 69.11 -32.02 -21.67
C SER A 493 69.14 -33.28 -22.52
N LEU A 494 68.12 -33.54 -23.34
CA LEU A 494 68.04 -34.72 -24.19
C LEU A 494 69.09 -34.71 -25.30
N MET A 495 69.71 -35.86 -25.45
CA MET A 495 70.58 -36.18 -26.57
C MET A 495 69.76 -36.63 -27.77
N GLN A 496 70.30 -36.51 -28.99
CA GLN A 496 69.56 -36.86 -30.21
C GLN A 496 69.03 -38.30 -30.22
N ASP A 497 69.81 -39.26 -29.70
CA ASP A 497 69.43 -40.66 -29.56
C ASP A 497 68.34 -40.87 -28.49
N GLU A 498 68.45 -40.16 -27.37
CA GLU A 498 67.45 -40.20 -26.29
C GLU A 498 66.10 -39.61 -26.72
N ALA A 499 66.11 -38.55 -27.52
CA ALA A 499 64.90 -37.97 -28.11
C ALA A 499 64.18 -38.92 -29.06
N GLU A 500 64.91 -39.63 -29.93
CA GLU A 500 64.31 -40.60 -30.84
C GLU A 500 63.78 -41.83 -30.10
N HIS A 501 64.45 -42.23 -29.00
CA HIS A 501 63.93 -43.25 -28.09
C HIS A 501 62.61 -42.80 -27.43
N LEU A 502 62.56 -41.57 -26.92
CA LEU A 502 61.37 -40.98 -26.31
C LEU A 502 60.19 -40.91 -27.30
N LYS A 503 60.42 -40.44 -28.54
CA LYS A 503 59.39 -40.44 -29.59
C LYS A 503 58.87 -41.84 -29.89
N SER A 504 59.75 -42.84 -29.91
CA SER A 504 59.40 -44.24 -30.15
C SER A 504 58.59 -44.85 -29.01
N TYR A 505 58.94 -44.50 -27.76
CA TYR A 505 58.20 -44.89 -26.56
C TYR A 505 56.79 -44.30 -26.55
N LEU A 506 56.64 -42.99 -26.81
CA LEU A 506 55.33 -42.31 -26.82
C LEU A 506 54.37 -42.89 -27.86
N LYS A 507 54.90 -43.32 -29.02
CA LYS A 507 54.12 -43.98 -30.09
C LYS A 507 53.85 -45.47 -29.83
N GLY A 508 54.25 -46.00 -28.67
CA GLY A 508 54.07 -47.41 -28.29
C GLY A 508 54.92 -48.40 -29.10
N LYS A 509 55.98 -47.94 -29.80
CA LYS A 509 56.86 -48.80 -30.61
C LYS A 509 57.91 -49.53 -29.77
N VAL A 510 58.21 -49.02 -28.58
CA VAL A 510 59.23 -49.54 -27.67
C VAL A 510 58.64 -49.55 -26.25
N GLN A 511 58.82 -50.63 -25.49
CA GLN A 511 58.31 -50.76 -24.11
C GLN A 511 59.32 -50.31 -23.04
N VAL A 512 60.57 -50.03 -23.42
CA VAL A 512 61.62 -49.57 -22.51
C VAL A 512 61.36 -48.11 -22.15
N SER A 513 61.18 -47.85 -20.85
CA SER A 513 60.95 -46.50 -20.31
C SER A 513 62.07 -45.54 -20.73
N PRO A 514 61.76 -44.28 -21.09
CA PRO A 514 62.76 -43.27 -21.39
C PRO A 514 63.55 -42.87 -20.13
N LEU A 515 64.72 -42.26 -20.32
CA LEU A 515 65.57 -41.74 -19.25
C LEU A 515 64.89 -40.61 -18.45
N ILE A 516 64.07 -39.80 -19.11
CA ILE A 516 63.29 -38.75 -18.46
C ILE A 516 62.05 -39.33 -17.78
N ARG A 517 61.70 -38.80 -16.61
CA ARG A 517 60.51 -39.23 -15.88
C ARG A 517 59.28 -38.53 -16.45
N LEU A 518 58.32 -39.32 -16.89
CA LEU A 518 57.03 -38.84 -17.39
C LEU A 518 55.92 -39.16 -16.39
N ASN A 519 55.06 -38.17 -16.15
CA ASN A 519 53.83 -38.34 -15.39
C ASN A 519 52.65 -38.46 -16.37
N ARG A 520 51.75 -39.41 -16.10
CA ARG A 520 50.48 -39.57 -16.82
C ARG A 520 49.39 -39.99 -15.85
N ASN A 521 48.50 -39.05 -15.55
CA ASN A 521 47.32 -39.26 -14.72
C ASN A 521 46.12 -38.49 -15.33
N GLU A 522 44.95 -38.54 -14.69
CA GLU A 522 43.73 -37.89 -15.20
C GLU A 522 43.90 -36.36 -15.36
N ASP A 523 44.66 -35.74 -14.47
CA ASP A 523 44.88 -34.29 -14.46
C ASP A 523 45.86 -33.85 -15.55
N THR A 524 46.95 -34.61 -15.78
CA THR A 524 47.89 -34.32 -16.89
C THR A 524 47.22 -34.52 -18.24
N ILE A 525 46.40 -35.56 -18.39
CA ILE A 525 45.62 -35.82 -19.61
C ILE A 525 44.64 -34.68 -19.88
N TRP A 526 43.92 -34.22 -18.85
CA TRP A 526 42.97 -33.10 -18.99
C TRP A 526 43.67 -31.76 -19.26
N SER A 527 44.78 -31.49 -18.58
CA SER A 527 45.62 -30.31 -18.81
C SER A 527 46.13 -30.26 -20.25
N ALA A 528 46.61 -31.40 -20.78
CA ALA A 528 47.01 -31.52 -22.17
C ALA A 528 45.85 -31.26 -23.14
N TYR A 529 44.68 -31.84 -22.88
CA TYR A 529 43.48 -31.63 -23.71
C TYR A 529 43.06 -30.16 -23.81
N ARG A 530 43.14 -29.40 -22.70
CA ARG A 530 42.83 -27.95 -22.71
C ARG A 530 43.80 -27.13 -23.55
N LYS A 531 45.10 -27.48 -23.53
CA LYS A 531 46.17 -26.76 -24.26
C LYS A 531 46.14 -27.00 -25.77
N LEU A 532 45.52 -28.09 -26.23
CA LEU A 532 45.47 -28.47 -27.64
C LEU A 532 44.34 -27.74 -28.40
N GLU A 533 44.58 -27.49 -29.69
CA GLU A 533 43.56 -27.03 -30.63
C GLU A 533 42.56 -28.15 -30.95
N ARG A 534 41.39 -27.77 -31.49
CA ARG A 534 40.25 -28.70 -31.73
C ARG A 534 40.61 -29.94 -32.55
N LEU A 535 41.48 -29.82 -33.56
CA LEU A 535 41.92 -30.95 -34.38
C LEU A 535 42.88 -31.89 -33.62
N ASP A 536 43.81 -31.32 -32.84
CA ASP A 536 44.76 -32.09 -32.05
C ASP A 536 44.08 -32.76 -30.82
N ARG A 537 43.00 -32.17 -30.29
CA ARG A 537 42.15 -32.79 -29.25
C ARG A 537 41.52 -34.11 -29.73
N GLN A 538 41.01 -34.15 -30.96
CA GLN A 538 40.47 -35.38 -31.56
C GLN A 538 41.57 -36.44 -31.73
N GLN A 539 42.79 -36.03 -32.07
CA GLN A 539 43.91 -36.94 -32.19
C GLN A 539 44.32 -37.51 -30.82
N LEU A 540 44.34 -36.70 -29.77
CA LEU A 540 44.56 -37.16 -28.39
C LEU A 540 43.49 -38.17 -27.96
N GLU A 541 42.21 -37.91 -28.24
CA GLU A 541 41.12 -38.85 -27.94
C GLU A 541 41.31 -40.22 -28.61
N ARG A 542 41.73 -40.22 -29.89
CA ARG A 542 42.04 -41.46 -30.62
C ARG A 542 43.24 -42.19 -30.03
N ASN A 543 44.25 -41.46 -29.58
CA ASN A 543 45.47 -42.04 -29.02
C ASN A 543 45.22 -42.66 -27.64
N LEU A 544 44.41 -42.03 -26.78
CA LEU A 544 44.22 -42.44 -25.39
C LEU A 544 42.99 -43.31 -25.16
N PHE A 545 41.93 -43.10 -25.95
CA PHE A 545 40.62 -43.69 -25.72
C PHE A 545 40.07 -44.38 -26.98
N PRO A 546 40.80 -45.35 -27.57
CA PRO A 546 40.38 -46.01 -28.80
C PRO A 546 39.05 -46.78 -28.66
N GLY A 547 38.69 -47.18 -27.43
CA GLY A 547 37.44 -47.88 -27.11
C GLY A 547 36.28 -46.97 -26.66
N GLY A 548 36.44 -45.65 -26.70
CA GLY A 548 35.45 -44.68 -26.22
C GLY A 548 35.89 -43.91 -24.97
N LEU A 549 35.28 -42.74 -24.77
CA LEU A 549 35.69 -41.79 -23.72
C LEU A 549 35.28 -42.27 -22.31
N PRO A 550 36.19 -42.24 -21.32
CA PRO A 550 35.83 -42.58 -19.95
C PRO A 550 34.90 -41.51 -19.35
N PRO A 551 34.01 -41.87 -18.39
CA PRO A 551 33.01 -40.96 -17.86
C PRO A 551 33.59 -39.65 -17.30
N TRP A 552 34.69 -39.74 -16.55
CA TRP A 552 35.34 -38.56 -15.96
C TRP A 552 35.84 -37.56 -17.01
N PHE A 553 36.33 -38.06 -18.14
CA PHE A 553 36.84 -37.24 -19.24
C PHE A 553 35.70 -36.68 -20.07
N ALA A 554 34.67 -37.49 -20.36
CA ALA A 554 33.48 -37.06 -21.07
C ALA A 554 32.76 -35.90 -20.35
N THR A 555 32.59 -35.99 -19.02
CA THR A 555 31.97 -34.92 -18.22
C THR A 555 32.77 -33.61 -18.31
N LYS A 556 34.11 -33.68 -18.22
CA LYS A 556 34.97 -32.49 -18.32
C LYS A 556 34.95 -31.91 -19.74
N LYS A 557 35.02 -32.76 -20.78
CA LYS A 557 34.97 -32.38 -22.20
C LYS A 557 33.68 -31.62 -22.55
N PHE A 558 32.51 -32.17 -22.20
CA PHE A 558 31.24 -31.53 -22.53
C PHE A 558 31.07 -30.15 -21.87
N LYS A 559 31.58 -29.98 -20.64
CA LYS A 559 31.58 -28.68 -19.96
C LYS A 559 32.44 -27.65 -20.72
N LEU A 560 33.63 -28.05 -21.17
CA LEU A 560 34.52 -27.18 -21.95
C LEU A 560 33.88 -26.80 -23.30
N GLU A 561 33.31 -27.76 -24.03
CA GLU A 561 32.65 -27.51 -25.32
C GLU A 561 31.40 -26.62 -25.18
N GLN A 562 30.64 -26.75 -24.08
CA GLN A 562 29.54 -25.84 -23.77
C GLN A 562 30.02 -24.41 -23.50
N GLN A 563 31.11 -24.24 -22.76
CA GLN A 563 31.71 -22.92 -22.51
C GLN A 563 32.18 -22.27 -23.82
N GLU A 564 32.93 -23.00 -24.64
CA GLU A 564 33.41 -22.52 -25.95
C GLU A 564 32.23 -22.17 -26.88
N TYR A 565 31.14 -22.94 -26.86
CA TYR A 565 29.92 -22.63 -27.63
C TYR A 565 29.22 -21.34 -27.16
N ILE A 566 29.14 -21.12 -25.83
CA ILE A 566 28.55 -19.91 -25.26
C ILE A 566 29.37 -18.68 -25.64
N GLU A 567 30.70 -18.77 -25.58
CA GLU A 567 31.61 -17.68 -25.97
C GLU A 567 31.50 -17.35 -27.47
N GLN A 568 31.46 -18.36 -28.35
CA GLN A 568 31.22 -18.13 -29.78
C GLN A 568 29.87 -17.46 -30.04
N LYS A 569 28.80 -17.85 -29.32
CA LYS A 569 27.48 -17.23 -29.45
C LYS A 569 27.46 -15.79 -28.95
N LYS A 570 28.24 -15.47 -27.91
CA LYS A 570 28.42 -14.08 -27.42
C LYS A 570 29.15 -13.22 -28.47
N LEU A 571 30.23 -13.73 -29.06
CA LEU A 571 30.97 -13.03 -30.12
C LEU A 571 30.11 -12.80 -31.37
N LEU A 572 29.28 -13.77 -31.77
CA LEU A 572 28.35 -13.62 -32.89
C LEU A 572 27.23 -12.59 -32.62
N LYS A 573 26.75 -12.48 -31.37
CA LYS A 573 25.77 -11.45 -30.99
C LYS A 573 26.36 -10.05 -31.02
N VAL A 574 27.60 -9.88 -30.54
CA VAL A 574 28.33 -8.60 -30.60
C VAL A 574 28.55 -8.17 -32.05
N ASN A 575 28.91 -9.10 -32.94
CA ASN A 575 29.08 -8.80 -34.36
C ASN A 575 27.76 -8.48 -35.08
N ARG A 576 26.61 -9.06 -34.69
CA ARG A 576 25.29 -8.68 -35.23
C ARG A 576 24.83 -7.29 -34.77
N HIS A 577 25.10 -6.92 -33.52
CA HIS A 577 24.77 -5.57 -33.04
C HIS A 577 25.59 -4.47 -33.73
N ASN A 578 26.82 -4.79 -34.16
CA ASN A 578 27.63 -3.85 -34.94
C ASN A 578 27.20 -3.73 -36.42
N SER A 579 26.49 -4.72 -36.99
CA SER A 579 25.98 -4.64 -38.38
C SER A 579 24.64 -3.90 -38.52
N ASP A 580 23.81 -3.83 -37.47
CA ASP A 580 22.53 -3.10 -37.50
C ASP A 580 22.68 -1.57 -37.30
N ASN A 581 23.85 -1.10 -36.84
CA ASN A 581 24.18 0.32 -36.68
C ASN A 581 24.72 1.01 -37.96
N HIS A 582 24.77 0.30 -39.09
CA HIS A 582 25.20 0.83 -40.40
C HIS A 582 24.17 0.59 -41.50
N LYS A 583 22.89 0.90 -41.24
CA LYS A 583 21.95 1.22 -42.33
C LYS A 583 21.89 2.75 -42.53
N PRO A 584 22.17 3.27 -43.74
CA PRO A 584 22.04 4.70 -44.01
C PRO A 584 20.57 5.13 -43.93
N LYS A 585 20.31 6.25 -43.24
CA LYS A 585 18.99 6.89 -43.16
C LYS A 585 18.55 7.34 -44.55
N GLU A 586 17.37 6.90 -44.99
CA GLU A 586 16.69 7.51 -46.14
C GLU A 586 16.34 8.99 -45.82
N PRO A 587 16.47 9.91 -46.80
CA PRO A 587 16.10 11.30 -46.61
C PRO A 587 14.58 11.46 -46.48
N PRO A 588 14.11 12.49 -45.74
CA PRO A 588 12.68 12.68 -45.49
C PRO A 588 11.92 13.03 -46.77
N PRO A 589 10.65 12.61 -46.91
CA PRO A 589 9.84 13.00 -48.05
C PRO A 589 9.43 14.47 -47.93
N ILE A 590 9.53 15.18 -49.06
CA ILE A 590 9.07 16.55 -49.27
C ILE A 590 7.54 16.59 -49.08
N PRO A 591 6.97 17.57 -48.35
CA PRO A 591 5.53 17.67 -48.19
C PRO A 591 4.89 18.19 -49.48
N ASN A 592 4.10 17.34 -50.15
CA ASN A 592 3.20 17.79 -51.21
C ASN A 592 1.90 18.31 -50.57
N GLU A 593 1.72 19.62 -50.63
CA GLU A 593 0.42 20.28 -50.65
C GLU A 593 -0.35 19.80 -51.90
N GLU A 594 -1.14 18.74 -51.77
CA GLU A 594 -2.32 18.45 -52.59
C GLU A 594 -2.86 17.07 -52.20
N GLN A 595 -3.77 17.02 -51.22
CA GLN A 595 -5.02 16.24 -51.32
C GLN A 595 -5.88 16.46 -50.08
N MET A 596 -6.68 17.52 -50.15
CA MET A 596 -8.03 17.45 -49.61
C MET A 596 -8.76 16.30 -50.31
N LYS A 597 -9.43 15.42 -49.54
CA LYS A 597 -10.86 15.10 -49.65
C LYS A 597 -11.20 13.65 -49.24
N PHE A 598 -12.35 13.58 -48.56
CA PHE A 598 -13.30 12.49 -48.37
C PHE A 598 -13.10 11.50 -47.20
N ASP A 599 -13.91 11.76 -46.16
CA ASP A 599 -14.95 10.90 -45.57
C ASP A 599 -14.87 9.38 -45.79
N PHE A 600 -14.86 8.65 -44.67
CA PHE A 600 -15.87 7.64 -44.33
C PHE A 600 -16.03 7.55 -42.81
#